data_AF-A0A1G7X9G4-F1
#
_entry.id   AF-A0A1G7X9G4-F1
#
_cell.length_a   1.000
_cell.length_b   1.000
_cell.length_c   1.000
_cell.angle_alpha   90.00
_cell.angle_beta   90.00
_cell.angle_gamma   90.00
#
_symmetry.space_group_name_H-M   'P 1'
#
loop_
_entity.id
_entity.type
_entity.pdbx_description
1 polymer ?
#
loop_
_entity_poly.entity_id
_entity_poly.type
_entity_poly.pdbx_seq_one_letter_code
_entity_poly.pdbx_strand_id
1 'polypeptide(L)'
;MQSDKASSLPVPQTLDTWVKQLDSIALPVPAIAHAKVNAALNDSRRSLRDIAELMQDSPALVLSVLREANVHGSGLAEPAESLEVALNRLGLARTATLLTRLPSVELQDIPVALRQLQMISQHATQQAHGLFANQLARLWQDIHLGSLLFLAPLWPMALAHPKLLEEWELRVIHKGESARTVEKSLFGVRLLCLCQALAEHWRLPIWVTQGYQLLIHEQRNLVNVLRIAHENEDPLKQQQSLDADLPLQRWLNQPANTILLANGLALSAQQAWDTPHNLRWQLLTSLYRQQPLMELQQQVHQNAAASARQHAAPGVWHPAEALLWPWDARRVHKGLLPAPPPSAEALQVWRKHCGDLLREPSAFTNAMHLTTCARDALLASGMQRALLLMIDRKSDSLRVHQIAGVDKSAAALMIPYKDSTVLQRLLAQATQLRLTPANNAQFSALLPPQLRNLFTGENLLIRSLASNGRVVMLIVADQGGGPFSEVTVQAFGKTGQCIEKALTTFSHRNA
;
A
#
# COMPACT_ATOMS: atom_id res chain seq x y z
N MET A 1 -3.90 -18.39 9.65
CA MET A 1 -2.91 -18.98 8.71
C MET A 1 -3.64 -19.36 7.44
N GLN A 2 -3.67 -18.47 6.46
CA GLN A 2 -4.12 -18.78 5.11
C GLN A 2 -2.98 -18.44 4.16
N SER A 3 -2.76 -19.36 3.23
CA SER A 3 -1.58 -19.51 2.41
C SER A 3 -1.30 -18.30 1.51
N ASP A 4 -0.10 -17.74 1.63
CA ASP A 4 0.62 -16.97 0.61
C ASP A 4 0.87 -17.85 -0.64
N LYS A 5 -0.20 -18.20 -1.36
CA LYS A 5 -0.14 -18.77 -2.72
C LYS A 5 -0.60 -17.73 -3.74
N ALA A 6 -0.12 -16.49 -3.62
CA ALA A 6 -0.07 -15.60 -4.77
C ALA A 6 1.16 -16.01 -5.59
N SER A 7 0.96 -16.64 -6.74
CA SER A 7 2.00 -16.78 -7.76
C SER A 7 2.62 -15.40 -7.98
N SER A 8 3.88 -15.21 -7.60
CA SER A 8 4.52 -13.90 -7.66
C SER A 8 4.79 -13.54 -9.11
N LEU A 9 3.81 -12.89 -9.74
CA LEU A 9 3.99 -12.24 -11.02
C LEU A 9 5.24 -11.32 -10.90
N PRO A 10 6.12 -11.28 -11.90
CA PRO A 10 7.24 -10.35 -11.88
C PRO A 10 6.70 -8.92 -11.89
N VAL A 11 7.33 -8.04 -11.11
CA VAL A 11 6.95 -6.61 -11.05
C VAL A 11 7.44 -5.93 -12.34
N PRO A 12 6.53 -5.45 -13.20
CA PRO A 12 6.92 -4.75 -14.43
C PRO A 12 7.65 -3.43 -14.13
N GLN A 13 8.42 -2.96 -15.12
CA GLN A 13 9.26 -1.76 -14.98
C GLN A 13 8.95 -0.70 -16.04
N THR A 14 8.14 -1.01 -17.04
CA THR A 14 7.75 -0.08 -18.12
C THR A 14 6.24 0.02 -18.24
N LEU A 15 5.75 1.13 -18.77
CA LEU A 15 4.33 1.42 -18.87
C LEU A 15 3.59 0.37 -19.70
N ASP A 16 4.11 0.00 -20.87
CA ASP A 16 3.48 -1.02 -21.74
C ASP A 16 3.37 -2.39 -21.07
N THR A 17 4.40 -2.78 -20.30
CA THR A 17 4.40 -4.07 -19.59
C THR A 17 3.40 -4.08 -18.44
N TRP A 18 3.29 -2.96 -17.72
CA TRP A 18 2.26 -2.78 -16.69
C TRP A 18 0.85 -2.82 -17.28
N VAL A 19 0.59 -2.08 -18.36
CA VAL A 19 -0.74 -2.04 -19.00
C VAL A 19 -1.16 -3.44 -19.44
N LYS A 20 -0.29 -4.18 -20.14
CA LYS A 20 -0.58 -5.55 -20.59
C LYS A 20 -0.87 -6.50 -19.43
N GLN A 21 -0.06 -6.44 -18.37
CA GLN A 21 -0.24 -7.33 -17.22
C GLN A 21 -1.54 -7.01 -16.48
N LEU A 22 -1.80 -5.74 -16.17
CA LEU A 22 -2.97 -5.33 -15.40
C LEU A 22 -4.28 -5.50 -16.17
N ASP A 23 -4.25 -5.36 -17.50
CA ASP A 23 -5.43 -5.64 -18.34
C ASP A 23 -5.83 -7.13 -18.32
N SER A 24 -4.84 -8.03 -18.31
CA SER A 24 -5.06 -9.48 -18.33
C SER A 24 -5.69 -10.06 -17.05
N ILE A 25 -5.76 -9.28 -15.97
CA ILE A 25 -6.27 -9.71 -14.68
C ILE A 25 -7.79 -9.60 -14.64
N ALA A 26 -8.46 -10.72 -14.35
CA ALA A 26 -9.89 -10.72 -14.06
C ALA A 26 -10.13 -10.39 -12.58
N LEU A 27 -10.92 -9.34 -12.32
CA LEU A 27 -11.26 -8.94 -10.96
C LEU A 27 -12.31 -9.89 -10.35
N PRO A 28 -12.12 -10.36 -9.11
CA PRO A 28 -13.12 -11.14 -8.41
C PRO A 28 -14.36 -10.31 -8.10
N VAL A 29 -15.51 -10.94 -8.26
CA VAL A 29 -16.83 -10.37 -7.99
C VAL A 29 -17.44 -11.10 -6.79
N PRO A 30 -18.08 -10.38 -5.84
CA PRO A 30 -18.82 -11.02 -4.76
C PRO A 30 -19.90 -11.96 -5.28
N ALA A 31 -19.92 -13.20 -4.79
CA ALA A 31 -20.83 -14.25 -5.25
C ALA A 31 -22.32 -13.84 -5.22
N ILE A 32 -22.73 -13.10 -4.19
CA ILE A 32 -24.09 -12.57 -4.06
C ILE A 32 -24.44 -11.61 -5.22
N ALA A 33 -23.54 -10.67 -5.54
CA ALA A 33 -23.77 -9.72 -6.63
C ALA A 33 -23.79 -10.43 -7.99
N HIS A 34 -22.86 -11.37 -8.20
CA HIS A 34 -22.80 -12.21 -9.40
C HIS A 34 -24.08 -13.01 -9.60
N ALA A 35 -24.58 -13.68 -8.55
CA ALA A 35 -25.81 -14.46 -8.60
C ALA A 35 -27.06 -13.59 -8.86
N LYS A 36 -27.17 -12.42 -8.21
CA LYS A 36 -28.27 -11.47 -8.43
C LYS A 36 -28.35 -11.02 -9.88
N VAL A 37 -27.20 -10.66 -10.47
CA VAL A 37 -27.14 -10.17 -11.85
C VAL A 37 -27.40 -11.31 -12.84
N ASN A 38 -26.86 -12.51 -12.61
CA ASN A 38 -27.17 -13.69 -13.43
C ASN A 38 -28.67 -14.03 -13.42
N ALA A 39 -29.32 -13.95 -12.25
CA ALA A 39 -30.75 -14.16 -12.16
C ALA A 39 -31.52 -13.07 -12.94
N ALA A 40 -31.10 -11.81 -12.86
CA ALA A 40 -31.73 -10.70 -13.59
C ALA A 40 -31.58 -10.81 -15.11
N LEU A 41 -30.45 -11.29 -15.62
CA LEU A 41 -30.26 -11.53 -17.06
C LEU A 41 -31.18 -12.62 -17.62
N ASN A 42 -31.60 -13.57 -16.78
CA ASN A 42 -32.48 -14.67 -17.16
C ASN A 42 -33.97 -14.35 -16.93
N ASP A 43 -34.31 -13.20 -16.32
CA ASP A 43 -35.70 -12.77 -16.12
C ASP A 43 -36.13 -11.84 -17.27
N SER A 44 -36.98 -12.35 -18.16
CA SER A 44 -37.50 -11.61 -19.32
C SER A 44 -38.34 -10.38 -18.97
N ARG A 45 -38.68 -10.17 -17.69
CA ARG A 45 -39.42 -9.00 -17.20
C ARG A 45 -38.51 -7.83 -16.81
N ARG A 46 -37.19 -8.07 -16.70
CA ARG A 46 -36.23 -7.04 -16.30
C ARG A 46 -35.76 -6.24 -17.52
N SER A 47 -35.75 -4.92 -17.40
CA SER A 47 -35.15 -4.05 -18.40
C SER A 47 -33.61 -4.03 -18.25
N LEU A 48 -32.91 -3.61 -19.30
CA LEU A 48 -31.46 -3.37 -19.24
C LEU A 48 -31.09 -2.34 -18.18
N ARG A 49 -31.96 -1.36 -17.93
CA ARG A 49 -31.81 -0.37 -16.87
C ARG A 49 -31.89 -1.01 -15.48
N ASP A 50 -32.86 -1.89 -15.25
CA ASP A 50 -32.96 -2.61 -13.96
C ASP A 50 -31.71 -3.46 -13.71
N ILE A 51 -31.19 -4.10 -14.75
CA ILE A 51 -29.95 -4.89 -14.68
C ILE A 51 -28.75 -3.98 -14.39
N ALA A 52 -28.66 -2.81 -15.04
CA ALA A 52 -27.63 -1.82 -14.78
C ALA A 52 -27.66 -1.33 -13.33
N GLU A 53 -28.83 -1.01 -12.79
CA GLU A 53 -29.00 -0.58 -11.40
C GLU A 53 -28.54 -1.67 -10.42
N LEU A 54 -28.88 -2.95 -10.67
CA LEU A 54 -28.39 -4.08 -9.85
C LEU A 54 -26.87 -4.27 -9.89
N MET A 55 -26.23 -3.93 -11.01
CA MET A 55 -24.78 -4.05 -11.16
C MET A 55 -24.00 -2.95 -10.43
N GLN A 56 -24.60 -1.77 -10.20
CA GLN A 56 -23.93 -0.63 -9.57
C GLN A 56 -23.40 -0.94 -8.15
N ASP A 57 -24.04 -1.88 -7.45
CA ASP A 57 -23.60 -2.34 -6.11
C ASP A 57 -22.24 -3.07 -6.15
N SER A 58 -21.76 -3.48 -7.33
CA SER A 58 -20.49 -4.18 -7.50
C SER A 58 -19.53 -3.41 -8.43
N PRO A 59 -18.55 -2.68 -7.88
CA PRO A 59 -17.62 -1.89 -8.68
C PRO A 59 -16.85 -2.75 -9.70
N ALA A 60 -16.47 -3.98 -9.33
CA ALA A 60 -15.81 -4.94 -10.23
C ALA A 60 -16.67 -5.32 -11.44
N LEU A 61 -17.99 -5.50 -11.26
CA LEU A 61 -18.91 -5.79 -12.37
C LEU A 61 -19.03 -4.58 -13.30
N VAL A 62 -19.24 -3.40 -12.73
CA VAL A 62 -19.35 -2.14 -13.49
C VAL A 62 -18.14 -1.96 -14.42
N LEU A 63 -16.93 -2.08 -13.86
CA LEU A 63 -15.69 -1.97 -14.65
C LEU A 63 -15.60 -3.07 -15.72
N SER A 64 -15.90 -4.32 -15.37
CA SER A 64 -15.77 -5.46 -16.28
C SER A 64 -16.69 -5.32 -17.49
N VAL A 65 -17.94 -4.92 -17.28
CA VAL A 65 -18.94 -4.72 -18.34
C VAL A 65 -18.55 -3.54 -19.24
N LEU A 66 -18.15 -2.40 -18.66
CA LEU A 66 -17.71 -1.24 -19.44
C LEU A 66 -16.46 -1.54 -20.27
N ARG A 67 -15.46 -2.19 -19.68
CA ARG A 67 -14.25 -2.58 -20.41
C ARG A 67 -14.57 -3.52 -21.57
N GLU A 68 -15.41 -4.54 -21.33
CA GLU A 68 -15.82 -5.48 -22.37
C GLU A 68 -16.57 -4.76 -23.51
N ALA A 69 -17.44 -3.80 -23.19
CA ALA A 69 -18.19 -3.01 -24.17
C ALA A 69 -17.30 -2.05 -24.99
N ASN A 70 -16.26 -1.48 -24.37
CA ASN A 70 -15.46 -0.42 -24.98
C ASN A 70 -14.20 -0.92 -25.71
N VAL A 71 -13.56 -1.97 -25.20
CA VAL A 71 -12.35 -2.57 -25.79
C VAL A 71 -12.70 -3.50 -26.95
N HIS A 72 -13.79 -4.29 -26.83
CA HIS A 72 -14.23 -5.23 -27.85
C HIS A 72 -15.37 -4.68 -28.74
N GLY A 73 -15.59 -3.37 -28.72
CA GLY A 73 -16.47 -2.68 -29.67
C GLY A 73 -15.76 -2.43 -31.00
N SER A 74 -16.51 -2.30 -32.09
CA SER A 74 -15.96 -1.82 -33.36
C SER A 74 -15.32 -0.45 -33.16
N GLY A 75 -14.02 -0.28 -33.47
CA GLY A 75 -13.23 0.92 -33.15
C GLY A 75 -13.73 2.26 -33.70
N LEU A 76 -14.80 2.25 -34.51
CA LEU A 76 -15.49 3.42 -35.05
C LEU A 76 -16.59 3.97 -34.11
N ALA A 77 -16.97 3.23 -33.06
CA ALA A 77 -18.02 3.66 -32.14
C ALA A 77 -17.46 4.47 -30.95
N GLU A 78 -18.18 5.52 -30.55
CA GLU A 78 -17.92 6.26 -29.32
C GLU A 78 -17.93 5.31 -28.12
N PRO A 79 -17.12 5.55 -27.06
CA PRO A 79 -17.12 4.70 -25.88
C PRO A 79 -18.49 4.75 -25.17
N ALA A 80 -18.89 3.65 -24.53
CA ALA A 80 -20.04 3.66 -23.65
C ALA A 80 -19.71 4.45 -22.39
N GLU A 81 -20.44 5.53 -22.15
CA GLU A 81 -20.30 6.42 -20.98
C GLU A 81 -21.26 6.07 -19.84
N SER A 82 -22.21 5.15 -20.08
CA SER A 82 -23.11 4.62 -19.06
C SER A 82 -23.18 3.10 -19.11
N LEU A 83 -23.53 2.49 -17.97
CA LEU A 83 -23.66 1.04 -17.87
C LEU A 83 -24.82 0.51 -18.72
N GLU A 84 -25.92 1.27 -18.85
CA GLU A 84 -27.03 0.92 -19.72
C GLU A 84 -26.61 0.88 -21.20
N VAL A 85 -25.84 1.88 -21.65
CA VAL A 85 -25.29 1.90 -23.02
C VAL A 85 -24.31 0.75 -23.25
N ALA A 86 -23.47 0.43 -22.25
CA ALA A 86 -22.55 -0.69 -22.32
C ALA A 86 -23.28 -2.04 -22.45
N LEU A 87 -24.34 -2.24 -21.64
CA LEU A 87 -25.17 -3.45 -21.70
C LEU A 87 -25.92 -3.56 -23.02
N ASN A 88 -26.47 -2.46 -23.54
CA ASN A 88 -27.14 -2.44 -24.83
C ASN A 88 -26.18 -2.82 -25.96
N ARG A 89 -24.95 -2.29 -25.93
CA ARG A 89 -23.90 -2.61 -26.92
C ARG A 89 -23.45 -4.06 -26.88
N LEU A 90 -23.28 -4.63 -25.69
CA LEU A 90 -22.89 -6.02 -25.54
C LEU A 90 -24.03 -6.98 -25.89
N GLY A 91 -25.25 -6.62 -25.50
CA GLY A 91 -26.40 -7.51 -25.51
C GLY A 91 -26.34 -8.57 -24.41
N LEU A 92 -27.50 -9.12 -24.06
CA LEU A 92 -27.65 -10.06 -22.93
C LEU A 92 -26.75 -11.30 -23.04
N ALA A 93 -26.61 -11.87 -24.25
CA ALA A 93 -25.83 -13.09 -24.47
C ALA A 93 -24.32 -12.89 -24.20
N ARG A 94 -23.75 -11.77 -24.64
CA ARG A 94 -22.34 -11.46 -24.36
C ARG A 94 -22.14 -11.09 -22.89
N THR A 95 -23.07 -10.35 -22.29
CA THR A 95 -23.01 -10.05 -20.86
C THR A 95 -23.05 -11.33 -20.01
N ALA A 96 -23.90 -12.30 -20.35
CA ALA A 96 -23.92 -13.61 -19.69
C ALA A 96 -22.58 -14.36 -19.89
N THR A 97 -22.02 -14.33 -21.09
CA THR A 97 -20.70 -14.93 -21.39
C THR A 97 -19.57 -14.26 -20.61
N LEU A 98 -19.64 -12.95 -20.38
CA LEU A 98 -18.69 -12.23 -19.55
C LEU A 98 -18.80 -12.69 -18.09
N LEU A 99 -20.03 -12.75 -17.55
CA LEU A 99 -20.25 -13.16 -16.17
C LEU A 99 -19.75 -14.57 -15.88
N THR A 100 -19.86 -15.52 -16.82
CA THR A 100 -19.33 -16.88 -16.62
C THR A 100 -17.81 -16.93 -16.57
N ARG A 101 -17.10 -15.95 -17.13
CA ARG A 101 -15.63 -15.84 -17.10
C ARG A 101 -15.11 -15.16 -15.84
N LEU A 102 -15.93 -14.34 -15.17
CA LEU A 102 -15.51 -13.59 -13.99
C LEU A 102 -15.40 -14.52 -12.76
N PRO A 103 -14.31 -14.42 -11.97
CA PRO A 103 -14.18 -15.20 -10.75
C PRO A 103 -15.22 -14.75 -9.73
N SER A 104 -16.16 -15.64 -9.41
CA SER A 104 -17.20 -15.44 -8.41
C SER A 104 -16.74 -16.06 -7.09
N VAL A 105 -16.52 -15.23 -6.07
CA VAL A 105 -15.98 -15.66 -4.78
C VAL A 105 -16.71 -14.99 -3.62
N GLU A 106 -16.64 -15.58 -2.44
CA GLU A 106 -17.17 -14.96 -1.23
C GLU A 106 -16.43 -13.66 -0.90
N LEU A 107 -17.15 -12.67 -0.38
CA LEU A 107 -16.60 -11.33 -0.13
C LEU A 107 -15.36 -11.38 0.79
N GLN A 108 -15.34 -12.29 1.76
CA GLN A 108 -14.22 -12.46 2.70
C GLN A 108 -12.94 -12.98 2.05
N ASP A 109 -13.06 -13.72 0.94
CA ASP A 109 -11.94 -14.30 0.20
C ASP A 109 -11.33 -13.31 -0.80
N ILE A 110 -12.02 -12.20 -1.07
CA ILE A 110 -11.46 -11.10 -1.86
C ILE A 110 -10.37 -10.40 -1.04
N PRO A 111 -9.16 -10.21 -1.59
CA PRO A 111 -8.07 -9.55 -0.88
C PRO A 111 -8.46 -8.19 -0.32
N VAL A 112 -8.05 -7.94 0.93
CA VAL A 112 -8.41 -6.73 1.68
C VAL A 112 -8.00 -5.46 0.93
N ALA A 113 -6.82 -5.45 0.29
CA ALA A 113 -6.35 -4.29 -0.47
C ALA A 113 -7.31 -3.90 -1.62
N LEU A 114 -7.84 -4.89 -2.35
CA LEU A 114 -8.82 -4.65 -3.41
C LEU A 114 -10.16 -4.16 -2.82
N ARG A 115 -10.66 -4.81 -1.77
CA ARG A 115 -11.89 -4.38 -1.08
C ARG A 115 -11.79 -2.97 -0.53
N GLN A 116 -10.62 -2.59 0.01
CA GLN A 116 -10.34 -1.25 0.50
C GLN A 116 -10.42 -0.20 -0.61
N LEU A 117 -9.78 -0.42 -1.76
CA LEU A 117 -9.86 0.52 -2.90
C LEU A 117 -11.28 0.64 -3.46
N GLN A 118 -12.01 -0.47 -3.57
CA GLN A 118 -13.40 -0.45 -4.04
C GLN A 118 -14.32 0.30 -3.08
N MET A 119 -14.15 0.12 -1.77
CA MET A 119 -14.88 0.90 -0.76
C MET A 119 -14.53 2.39 -0.84
N ILE A 120 -13.25 2.74 -1.05
CA ILE A 120 -12.86 4.15 -1.25
C ILE A 120 -13.58 4.76 -2.46
N SER A 121 -13.66 4.03 -3.58
CA SER A 121 -14.41 4.46 -4.76
C SER A 121 -15.90 4.61 -4.50
N GLN A 122 -16.52 3.68 -3.76
CA GLN A 122 -17.93 3.78 -3.36
C GLN A 122 -18.18 4.99 -2.44
N HIS A 123 -17.27 5.23 -1.49
CA HIS A 123 -17.31 6.41 -0.64
C HIS A 123 -17.14 7.71 -1.45
N ALA A 124 -16.26 7.73 -2.45
CA ALA A 124 -16.12 8.86 -3.38
C ALA A 124 -17.43 9.13 -4.12
N THR A 125 -18.12 8.10 -4.60
CA THR A 125 -19.44 8.23 -5.21
C THR A 125 -20.48 8.81 -4.24
N GLN A 126 -20.46 8.40 -2.97
CA GLN A 126 -21.36 8.96 -1.94
C GLN A 126 -21.02 10.43 -1.64
N GLN A 127 -19.74 10.80 -1.61
CA GLN A 127 -19.33 12.20 -1.49
C GLN A 127 -19.79 13.03 -2.69
N ALA A 128 -19.59 12.51 -3.91
CA ALA A 128 -20.03 13.17 -5.12
C ALA A 128 -21.55 13.34 -5.15
N HIS A 129 -22.30 12.35 -4.66
CA HIS A 129 -23.75 12.43 -4.53
C HIS A 129 -24.18 13.56 -3.61
N GLY A 130 -23.76 13.52 -2.35
CA GLY A 130 -24.23 14.47 -1.33
C GLY A 130 -23.75 15.90 -1.61
N LEU A 131 -22.61 16.05 -2.28
CA LEU A 131 -22.12 17.36 -2.69
C LEU A 131 -22.83 17.78 -3.97
N PHE A 132 -22.65 17.10 -5.10
CA PHE A 132 -22.92 17.67 -6.43
C PHE A 132 -24.24 17.27 -7.08
N ALA A 133 -24.91 16.20 -6.63
CA ALA A 133 -26.08 15.65 -7.34
C ALA A 133 -27.23 16.65 -7.53
N ASN A 134 -27.49 17.51 -6.54
CA ASN A 134 -28.58 18.50 -6.64
C ASN A 134 -28.24 19.64 -7.62
N GLN A 135 -27.00 20.14 -7.61
CA GLN A 135 -26.58 21.25 -8.48
C GLN A 135 -26.37 20.79 -9.93
N LEU A 136 -25.92 19.55 -10.13
CA LEU A 136 -25.57 18.97 -11.42
C LEU A 136 -26.44 17.75 -11.76
N ALA A 137 -27.75 17.80 -11.45
CA ALA A 137 -28.65 16.66 -11.55
C ALA A 137 -28.69 15.98 -12.93
N ARG A 138 -28.57 16.78 -14.02
CA ARG A 138 -28.52 16.25 -15.40
C ARG A 138 -27.25 15.45 -15.71
N LEU A 139 -26.17 15.72 -14.99
CA LEU A 139 -24.86 15.10 -15.17
C LEU A 139 -24.58 14.02 -14.12
N TRP A 140 -25.58 13.70 -13.28
CA TRP A 140 -25.38 12.81 -12.14
C TRP A 140 -24.85 11.42 -12.54
N GLN A 141 -25.33 10.84 -13.64
CA GLN A 141 -24.88 9.52 -14.10
C GLN A 141 -23.37 9.52 -14.42
N ASP A 142 -22.88 10.59 -15.07
CA ASP A 142 -21.46 10.76 -15.42
C ASP A 142 -20.61 11.00 -14.17
N ILE A 143 -21.09 11.84 -13.25
CA ILE A 143 -20.45 12.09 -11.95
C ILE A 143 -20.35 10.78 -11.16
N HIS A 144 -21.44 10.04 -11.06
CA HIS A 144 -21.50 8.77 -10.33
C HIS A 144 -20.49 7.78 -10.88
N LEU A 145 -20.54 7.51 -12.19
CA LEU A 145 -19.71 6.49 -12.80
C LEU A 145 -18.24 6.90 -12.81
N GLY A 146 -17.95 8.17 -13.13
CA GLY A 146 -16.60 8.70 -13.08
C GLY A 146 -16.01 8.68 -11.68
N SER A 147 -16.81 8.97 -10.65
CA SER A 147 -16.37 8.94 -9.25
C SER A 147 -16.05 7.51 -8.80
N LEU A 148 -16.87 6.54 -9.19
CA LEU A 148 -16.66 5.13 -8.90
C LEU A 148 -15.40 4.59 -9.58
N LEU A 149 -15.20 4.90 -10.86
CA LEU A 149 -14.14 4.32 -11.68
C LEU A 149 -12.82 5.08 -11.66
N PHE A 150 -12.75 6.24 -11.00
CA PHE A 150 -11.52 7.03 -10.98
C PHE A 150 -10.32 6.22 -10.49
N LEU A 151 -10.44 5.49 -9.38
CA LEU A 151 -9.37 4.63 -8.84
C LEU A 151 -9.32 3.22 -9.44
N ALA A 152 -10.19 2.89 -10.42
CA ALA A 152 -10.27 1.57 -11.02
C ALA A 152 -8.95 1.04 -11.62
N PRO A 153 -8.07 1.87 -12.23
CA PRO A 153 -6.75 1.42 -12.69
C PRO A 153 -5.87 0.75 -11.62
N LEU A 154 -6.10 1.05 -10.34
CA LEU A 154 -5.34 0.46 -9.22
C LEU A 154 -5.90 -0.88 -8.76
N TRP A 155 -7.13 -1.25 -9.13
CA TRP A 155 -7.78 -2.46 -8.62
C TRP A 155 -7.06 -3.75 -9.03
N PRO A 156 -6.65 -3.95 -10.31
CA PRO A 156 -5.88 -5.14 -10.67
C PRO A 156 -4.50 -5.19 -9.99
N MET A 157 -3.90 -4.02 -9.72
CA MET A 157 -2.64 -3.93 -9.00
C MET A 157 -2.81 -4.33 -7.52
N ALA A 158 -3.92 -3.94 -6.88
CA ALA A 158 -4.24 -4.38 -5.52
C ALA A 158 -4.48 -5.88 -5.41
N LEU A 159 -4.85 -6.53 -6.51
CA LEU A 159 -4.99 -7.99 -6.58
C LEU A 159 -3.63 -8.68 -6.81
N ALA A 160 -2.84 -8.25 -7.80
CA ALA A 160 -1.58 -8.90 -8.15
C ALA A 160 -0.39 -8.51 -7.27
N HIS A 161 -0.33 -7.25 -6.83
CA HIS A 161 0.80 -6.65 -6.11
C HIS A 161 0.37 -5.76 -4.92
N PRO A 162 -0.45 -6.27 -3.97
CA PRO A 162 -0.96 -5.46 -2.84
C PRO A 162 0.17 -4.81 -2.01
N LYS A 163 1.28 -5.52 -1.82
CA LYS A 163 2.45 -5.03 -1.06
C LYS A 163 3.08 -3.77 -1.65
N LEU A 164 3.00 -3.56 -2.98
CA LEU A 164 3.55 -2.34 -3.60
C LEU A 164 2.74 -1.10 -3.21
N LEU A 165 1.41 -1.24 -3.13
CA LEU A 165 0.52 -0.16 -2.72
C LEU A 165 0.68 0.15 -1.22
N GLU A 166 0.78 -0.89 -0.39
CA GLU A 166 1.05 -0.73 1.06
C GLU A 166 2.39 -0.02 1.31
N GLU A 167 3.44 -0.39 0.57
CA GLU A 167 4.76 0.26 0.69
C GLU A 167 4.73 1.70 0.18
N TRP A 168 4.01 1.97 -0.91
CA TRP A 168 3.83 3.32 -1.43
C TRP A 168 3.08 4.22 -0.43
N GLU A 169 1.97 3.73 0.15
CA GLU A 169 1.20 4.46 1.17
C GLU A 169 2.08 4.77 2.38
N LEU A 170 2.80 3.77 2.91
CA LEU A 170 3.71 3.96 4.04
C LEU A 170 4.75 5.05 3.77
N ARG A 171 5.47 4.95 2.64
CA ARG A 171 6.60 5.84 2.35
C ARG A 171 6.15 7.25 1.97
N VAL A 172 5.11 7.36 1.15
CA VAL A 172 4.66 8.67 0.64
C VAL A 172 3.74 9.38 1.63
N ILE A 173 2.72 8.70 2.14
CA ILE A 173 1.69 9.33 2.98
C ILE A 173 2.15 9.46 4.43
N HIS A 174 2.78 8.41 4.98
CA HIS A 174 3.13 8.41 6.40
C HIS A 174 4.56 8.90 6.68
N LYS A 175 5.53 8.61 5.81
CA LYS A 175 6.92 9.08 5.98
C LYS A 175 7.25 10.37 5.23
N GLY A 176 6.35 10.85 4.36
CA GLY A 176 6.55 12.08 3.60
C GLY A 176 7.68 12.01 2.57
N GLU A 177 8.07 10.81 2.12
CA GLU A 177 9.04 10.67 1.04
C GLU A 177 8.50 11.21 -0.28
N SER A 178 9.39 11.66 -1.17
CA SER A 178 8.99 12.15 -2.49
C SER A 178 8.32 11.05 -3.31
N ALA A 179 7.03 11.22 -3.61
CA ALA A 179 6.24 10.29 -4.43
C ALA A 179 6.94 9.94 -5.75
N ARG A 180 7.57 10.92 -6.42
CA ARG A 180 8.31 10.69 -7.67
C ARG A 180 9.45 9.68 -7.52
N THR A 181 10.20 9.77 -6.42
CA THR A 181 11.34 8.88 -6.14
C THR A 181 10.85 7.48 -5.74
N VAL A 182 9.85 7.43 -4.85
CA VAL A 182 9.25 6.17 -4.38
C VAL A 182 8.60 5.41 -5.54
N GLU A 183 7.79 6.09 -6.36
CA GLU A 183 7.12 5.47 -7.51
C GLU A 183 8.11 4.88 -8.51
N LYS A 184 9.17 5.62 -8.86
CA LYS A 184 10.21 5.11 -9.76
C LYS A 184 10.95 3.91 -9.17
N SER A 185 11.12 3.87 -7.85
CA SER A 185 11.75 2.76 -7.14
C SER A 185 10.85 1.52 -7.05
N LEU A 186 9.54 1.69 -6.87
CA LEU A 186 8.60 0.58 -6.64
C LEU A 186 7.99 0.04 -7.94
N PHE A 187 7.61 0.93 -8.86
CA PHE A 187 6.88 0.58 -10.08
C PHE A 187 7.72 0.74 -11.36
N GLY A 188 8.90 1.38 -11.27
CA GLY A 188 9.70 1.79 -12.45
C GLY A 188 9.11 3.00 -13.21
N VAL A 189 7.83 3.31 -13.00
CA VAL A 189 7.06 4.38 -13.65
C VAL A 189 6.35 5.26 -12.63
N ARG A 190 5.85 6.44 -13.07
CA ARG A 190 4.97 7.28 -12.25
C ARG A 190 3.60 6.63 -12.13
N LEU A 191 3.05 6.54 -10.92
CA LEU A 191 1.79 5.82 -10.67
C LEU A 191 0.61 6.47 -11.41
N LEU A 192 0.51 7.82 -11.37
CA LEU A 192 -0.54 8.54 -12.08
C LEU A 192 -0.47 8.35 -13.60
N CYS A 193 0.73 8.27 -14.20
CA CYS A 193 0.87 8.01 -15.63
C CYS A 193 0.43 6.59 -16.01
N LEU A 194 0.68 5.60 -15.14
CA LEU A 194 0.16 4.25 -15.32
C LEU A 194 -1.37 4.24 -15.23
N CYS A 195 -1.95 4.91 -14.24
CA CYS A 195 -3.41 5.00 -14.12
C CYS A 195 -4.04 5.69 -15.33
N GLN A 196 -3.44 6.77 -15.84
CA GLN A 196 -3.88 7.44 -17.07
C GLN A 196 -3.86 6.48 -18.25
N ALA A 197 -2.73 5.78 -18.48
CA ALA A 197 -2.58 4.87 -19.60
C ALA A 197 -3.59 3.71 -19.57
N LEU A 198 -3.88 3.18 -18.38
CA LEU A 198 -4.92 2.16 -18.21
C LEU A 198 -6.33 2.72 -18.46
N ALA A 199 -6.63 3.91 -17.94
CA ALA A 199 -7.93 4.55 -18.15
C ALA A 199 -8.20 4.83 -19.65
N GLU A 200 -7.17 5.26 -20.38
CA GLU A 200 -7.21 5.46 -21.83
C GLU A 200 -7.33 4.12 -22.58
N HIS A 201 -6.53 3.11 -22.19
CA HIS A 201 -6.56 1.77 -22.79
C HIS A 201 -7.93 1.10 -22.66
N TRP A 202 -8.55 1.19 -21.48
CA TRP A 202 -9.90 0.67 -21.23
C TRP A 202 -11.02 1.57 -21.76
N ARG A 203 -10.67 2.76 -22.27
CA ARG A 203 -11.61 3.80 -22.72
C ARG A 203 -12.68 4.06 -21.65
N LEU A 204 -12.23 4.34 -20.43
CA LEU A 204 -13.09 4.76 -19.32
C LEU A 204 -13.80 6.09 -19.65
N PRO A 205 -14.87 6.47 -18.92
CA PRO A 205 -15.55 7.74 -19.14
C PRO A 205 -14.58 8.92 -19.19
N ILE A 206 -14.82 9.87 -20.10
CA ILE A 206 -13.86 10.93 -20.44
C ILE A 206 -13.44 11.77 -19.22
N TRP A 207 -14.31 11.95 -18.23
CA TRP A 207 -13.95 12.71 -17.03
C TRP A 207 -12.95 12.00 -16.12
N VAL A 208 -12.83 10.67 -16.20
CA VAL A 208 -11.78 9.92 -15.51
C VAL A 208 -10.41 10.26 -16.11
N THR A 209 -10.29 10.22 -17.44
CA THR A 209 -9.03 10.53 -18.12
C THR A 209 -8.67 12.01 -17.99
N GLN A 210 -9.66 12.92 -18.05
CA GLN A 210 -9.45 14.35 -17.76
C GLN A 210 -8.94 14.59 -16.34
N GLY A 211 -9.47 13.89 -15.33
CA GLY A 211 -8.96 14.01 -13.96
C GLY A 211 -7.49 13.61 -13.82
N TYR A 212 -7.05 12.57 -14.53
CA TYR A 212 -5.63 12.20 -14.59
C TYR A 212 -4.79 13.23 -15.36
N GLN A 213 -5.28 13.70 -16.50
CA GLN A 213 -4.62 14.73 -17.29
C GLN A 213 -4.40 15.99 -16.45
N LEU A 214 -5.39 16.42 -15.67
CA LEU A 214 -5.33 17.55 -14.76
C LEU A 214 -4.21 17.36 -13.72
N LEU A 215 -4.19 16.21 -13.04
CA LEU A 215 -3.19 15.89 -12.02
C LEU A 215 -1.75 15.83 -12.57
N ILE A 216 -1.58 15.52 -13.86
CA ILE A 216 -0.25 15.37 -14.47
C ILE A 216 0.22 16.67 -15.14
N HIS A 217 -0.66 17.35 -15.88
CA HIS A 217 -0.30 18.44 -16.78
C HIS A 217 -0.76 19.83 -16.31
N GLU A 218 -1.81 19.91 -15.49
CA GLU A 218 -2.47 21.17 -15.10
C GLU A 218 -2.25 21.55 -13.63
N GLN A 219 -1.19 21.02 -13.03
CA GLN A 219 -0.85 21.23 -11.61
C GLN A 219 -0.74 22.71 -11.22
N ARG A 220 -0.35 23.58 -12.16
CA ARG A 220 -0.27 25.03 -11.93
C ARG A 220 -1.63 25.64 -11.60
N ASN A 221 -2.68 25.26 -12.33
CA ASN A 221 -4.03 25.74 -12.07
C ASN A 221 -4.50 25.24 -10.70
N LEU A 222 -4.26 23.97 -10.40
CA LEU A 222 -4.61 23.39 -9.10
C LEU A 222 -3.91 24.12 -7.93
N VAL A 223 -2.62 24.43 -8.06
CA VAL A 223 -1.87 25.21 -7.07
C VAL A 223 -2.42 26.62 -6.91
N ASN A 224 -2.75 27.30 -8.01
CA ASN A 224 -3.30 28.66 -7.97
C ASN A 224 -4.66 28.70 -7.25
N VAL A 225 -5.56 27.75 -7.56
CA VAL A 225 -6.86 27.68 -6.89
C VAL A 225 -6.71 27.28 -5.42
N LEU A 226 -5.83 26.32 -5.10
CA LEU A 226 -5.56 25.95 -3.70
C LEU A 226 -5.00 27.13 -2.90
N ARG A 227 -4.17 27.97 -3.52
CA ARG A 227 -3.66 29.19 -2.90
C ARG A 227 -4.82 30.15 -2.57
N ILE A 228 -5.72 30.39 -3.52
CA ILE A 228 -6.92 31.22 -3.28
C ILE A 228 -7.77 30.65 -2.13
N ALA A 229 -8.00 29.34 -2.12
CA ALA A 229 -8.79 28.66 -1.11
C ALA A 229 -8.14 28.71 0.29
N HIS A 230 -6.81 28.78 0.37
CA HIS A 230 -6.07 28.77 1.63
C HIS A 230 -5.77 30.16 2.19
N GLU A 231 -5.46 31.14 1.35
CA GLU A 231 -5.03 32.49 1.78
C GLU A 231 -6.17 33.35 2.33
N ASN A 232 -7.41 33.04 1.99
CA ASN A 232 -8.58 33.80 2.41
C ASN A 232 -9.64 32.88 2.99
N GLU A 233 -10.08 33.14 4.23
CA GLU A 233 -11.25 32.47 4.80
C GLU A 233 -12.57 33.19 4.44
N ASP A 234 -12.48 34.44 3.97
CA ASP A 234 -13.62 35.26 3.56
C ASP A 234 -14.09 34.89 2.14
N PRO A 235 -15.32 34.35 1.98
CA PRO A 235 -15.85 33.96 0.67
C PRO A 235 -15.88 35.10 -0.36
N LEU A 236 -16.07 36.34 0.08
CA LEU A 236 -16.12 37.48 -0.84
C LEU A 236 -14.75 37.73 -1.49
N LYS A 237 -13.66 37.65 -0.71
CA LYS A 237 -12.30 37.84 -1.22
C LYS A 237 -11.86 36.70 -2.12
N GLN A 238 -12.27 35.47 -1.78
CA GLN A 238 -12.07 34.31 -2.64
C GLN A 238 -12.73 34.52 -4.01
N GLN A 239 -14.00 34.97 -4.01
CA GLN A 239 -14.74 35.27 -5.23
C GLN A 239 -14.07 36.40 -6.05
N GLN A 240 -13.68 37.50 -5.41
CA GLN A 240 -12.96 38.60 -6.07
C GLN A 240 -11.64 38.14 -6.72
N SER A 241 -10.92 37.23 -6.05
CA SER A 241 -9.68 36.67 -6.58
C SER A 241 -9.91 35.77 -7.79
N LEU A 242 -11.01 35.00 -7.81
CA LEU A 242 -11.42 34.20 -8.96
C LEU A 242 -11.93 35.07 -10.12
N ASP A 243 -12.69 36.13 -9.83
CA ASP A 243 -13.21 37.05 -10.84
C ASP A 243 -12.08 37.82 -11.54
N ALA A 244 -10.95 38.05 -10.84
CA ALA A 244 -9.75 38.62 -11.42
C ALA A 244 -9.03 37.69 -12.43
N ASP A 245 -9.30 36.38 -12.40
CA ASP A 245 -8.73 35.36 -13.30
C ASP A 245 -9.84 34.47 -13.88
N LEU A 246 -10.57 35.02 -14.86
CA LEU A 246 -11.69 34.33 -15.52
C LEU A 246 -11.30 32.96 -16.13
N PRO A 247 -10.12 32.77 -16.77
CA PRO A 247 -9.68 31.45 -17.20
C PRO A 247 -9.60 30.45 -16.04
N LEU A 248 -9.02 30.83 -14.91
CA LEU A 248 -8.90 29.97 -13.73
C LEU A 248 -10.26 29.64 -13.11
N GLN A 249 -11.17 30.62 -13.05
CA GLN A 249 -12.53 30.42 -12.58
C GLN A 249 -13.31 29.44 -13.48
N ARG A 250 -13.23 29.61 -14.81
CA ARG A 250 -13.85 28.69 -15.78
C ARG A 250 -13.28 27.29 -15.66
N TRP A 251 -11.96 27.18 -15.49
CA TRP A 251 -11.28 25.92 -15.26
C TRP A 251 -11.77 25.24 -13.98
N LEU A 252 -11.86 25.96 -12.86
CA LEU A 252 -12.32 25.43 -11.58
C LEU A 252 -13.74 24.87 -11.70
N ASN A 253 -14.64 25.64 -12.31
CA ASN A 253 -16.07 25.33 -12.40
C ASN A 253 -16.44 24.27 -13.45
N GLN A 254 -15.46 23.64 -14.11
CA GLN A 254 -15.75 22.52 -15.03
C GLN A 254 -16.39 21.36 -14.25
N PRO A 255 -17.53 20.79 -14.72
CA PRO A 255 -18.18 19.67 -14.05
C PRO A 255 -17.26 18.45 -13.88
N ALA A 256 -16.34 18.21 -14.81
CA ALA A 256 -15.38 17.11 -14.75
C ALA A 256 -14.51 17.12 -13.48
N ASN A 257 -14.24 18.30 -12.90
CA ASN A 257 -13.44 18.42 -11.67
C ASN A 257 -14.14 17.79 -10.45
N THR A 258 -15.47 17.66 -10.47
CA THR A 258 -16.22 17.08 -9.34
C THR A 258 -15.79 15.66 -9.00
N ILE A 259 -15.42 14.85 -10.00
CA ILE A 259 -14.90 13.50 -9.81
C ILE A 259 -13.59 13.52 -9.03
N LEU A 260 -12.69 14.44 -9.39
CA LEU A 260 -11.42 14.60 -8.72
C LEU A 260 -11.61 15.10 -7.28
N LEU A 261 -12.51 16.07 -7.06
CA LEU A 261 -12.82 16.59 -5.73
C LEU A 261 -13.36 15.49 -4.81
N ALA A 262 -14.33 14.71 -5.29
CA ALA A 262 -14.93 13.63 -4.52
C ALA A 262 -13.93 12.50 -4.20
N ASN A 263 -13.13 12.08 -5.18
CA ASN A 263 -12.09 11.06 -4.97
C ASN A 263 -10.96 11.56 -4.08
N GLY A 264 -10.55 12.82 -4.24
CA GLY A 264 -9.55 13.48 -3.40
C GLY A 264 -9.98 13.48 -1.93
N LEU A 265 -11.23 13.86 -1.65
CA LEU A 265 -11.82 13.81 -0.30
C LEU A 265 -11.85 12.38 0.25
N ALA A 266 -12.41 11.42 -0.50
CA ALA A 266 -12.59 10.04 -0.05
C ALA A 266 -11.26 9.31 0.21
N LEU A 267 -10.26 9.54 -0.64
CA LEU A 267 -8.94 8.94 -0.54
C LEU A 267 -8.13 9.57 0.62
N SER A 268 -8.10 10.89 0.72
CA SER A 268 -7.33 11.57 1.78
C SER A 268 -7.92 11.36 3.18
N ALA A 269 -9.24 11.14 3.29
CA ALA A 269 -9.91 10.82 4.55
C ALA A 269 -9.52 9.44 5.12
N GLN A 270 -8.89 8.56 4.33
CA GLN A 270 -8.39 7.27 4.81
C GLN A 270 -7.34 7.39 5.91
N GLN A 271 -6.60 8.50 5.92
CA GLN A 271 -5.59 8.79 6.93
C GLN A 271 -6.22 9.42 8.18
N ALA A 272 -6.88 10.57 8.01
CA ALA A 272 -7.71 11.29 8.98
C ALA A 272 -8.34 12.55 8.34
N TRP A 273 -9.36 13.11 9.00
CA TRP A 273 -10.14 14.26 8.52
C TRP A 273 -9.45 15.63 8.62
N ASP A 274 -8.51 15.77 9.54
CA ASP A 274 -7.82 17.04 9.85
C ASP A 274 -6.39 17.09 9.31
N THR A 275 -6.02 16.12 8.48
CA THR A 275 -4.69 16.10 7.87
C THR A 275 -4.52 17.27 6.91
N PRO A 276 -3.29 17.84 6.77
CA PRO A 276 -3.05 18.87 5.77
C PRO A 276 -3.41 18.44 4.35
N HIS A 277 -3.32 17.14 4.04
CA HIS A 277 -3.72 16.59 2.75
C HIS A 277 -5.24 16.63 2.56
N ASN A 278 -6.03 16.16 3.54
CA ASN A 278 -7.49 16.19 3.46
C ASN A 278 -8.05 17.61 3.50
N LEU A 279 -7.48 18.49 4.33
CA LEU A 279 -7.87 19.89 4.42
C LEU A 279 -7.74 20.64 3.09
N ARG A 280 -6.70 20.36 2.28
CA ARG A 280 -6.57 20.95 0.93
C ARG A 280 -7.74 20.58 0.02
N TRP A 281 -8.17 19.32 0.05
CA TRP A 281 -9.33 18.86 -0.71
C TRP A 281 -10.63 19.46 -0.20
N GLN A 282 -10.78 19.61 1.12
CA GLN A 282 -11.93 20.30 1.72
C GLN A 282 -11.97 21.77 1.27
N LEU A 283 -10.89 22.53 1.45
CA LEU A 283 -10.81 23.93 1.03
C LEU A 283 -11.11 24.11 -0.46
N LEU A 284 -10.50 23.29 -1.32
CA LEU A 284 -10.74 23.33 -2.76
C LEU A 284 -12.21 23.04 -3.11
N THR A 285 -12.81 22.05 -2.46
CA THR A 285 -14.23 21.72 -2.66
C THR A 285 -15.14 22.81 -2.12
N SER A 286 -14.76 23.46 -1.01
CA SER A 286 -15.47 24.58 -0.40
C SER A 286 -15.52 25.76 -1.37
N LEU A 287 -14.37 26.06 -1.99
CA LEU A 287 -14.23 27.10 -3.00
C LEU A 287 -15.06 26.80 -4.26
N TYR A 288 -15.00 25.57 -4.77
CA TYR A 288 -15.83 25.14 -5.91
C TYR A 288 -17.32 25.29 -5.60
N ARG A 289 -17.73 24.94 -4.37
CA ARG A 289 -19.12 24.99 -3.91
C ARG A 289 -19.58 26.39 -3.49
N GLN A 290 -18.65 27.33 -3.34
CA GLN A 290 -18.89 28.66 -2.80
C GLN A 290 -19.63 28.61 -1.44
N GLN A 291 -19.23 27.68 -0.57
CA GLN A 291 -19.80 27.52 0.76
C GLN A 291 -18.72 27.60 1.85
N PRO A 292 -19.06 27.95 3.10
CA PRO A 292 -18.11 27.93 4.21
C PRO A 292 -17.54 26.53 4.48
N LEU A 293 -16.28 26.46 4.91
CA LEU A 293 -15.58 25.20 5.18
C LEU A 293 -16.32 24.32 6.21
N MET A 294 -16.87 24.94 7.26
CA MET A 294 -17.58 24.20 8.32
C MET A 294 -18.83 23.49 7.80
N GLU A 295 -19.58 24.13 6.90
CA GLU A 295 -20.76 23.53 6.27
C GLU A 295 -20.37 22.35 5.36
N LEU A 296 -19.29 22.53 4.59
CA LEU A 296 -18.74 21.44 3.79
C LEU A 296 -18.30 20.27 4.68
N GLN A 297 -17.57 20.52 5.76
CA GLN A 297 -17.10 19.47 6.68
C GLN A 297 -18.28 18.69 7.25
N GLN A 298 -19.35 19.38 7.67
CA GLN A 298 -20.57 18.74 8.14
C GLN A 298 -21.18 17.81 7.07
N GLN A 299 -21.32 18.29 5.83
CA GLN A 299 -21.85 17.50 4.71
C GLN A 299 -20.97 16.28 4.41
N VAL A 300 -19.65 16.47 4.33
CA VAL A 300 -18.68 15.40 4.04
C VAL A 300 -18.72 14.32 5.13
N HIS A 301 -18.83 14.68 6.41
CA HIS A 301 -18.97 13.72 7.50
C HIS A 301 -20.31 12.97 7.45
N GLN A 302 -21.42 13.65 7.15
CA GLN A 302 -22.73 13.02 6.98
C GLN A 302 -22.73 12.02 5.81
N ASN A 303 -22.11 12.40 4.69
CA ASN A 303 -21.92 11.53 3.53
C ASN A 303 -21.07 10.30 3.89
N ALA A 304 -20.00 10.47 4.68
CA ALA A 304 -19.18 9.37 5.14
C ALA A 304 -19.98 8.40 6.03
N ALA A 305 -20.80 8.92 6.96
CA ALA A 305 -21.68 8.09 7.78
C ALA A 305 -22.74 7.35 6.95
N ALA A 306 -23.29 7.99 5.91
CA ALA A 306 -24.23 7.35 4.98
C ALA A 306 -23.56 6.24 4.16
N SER A 307 -22.34 6.49 3.64
CA SER A 307 -21.52 5.49 2.94
C SER A 307 -21.23 4.30 3.84
N ALA A 308 -20.84 4.53 5.09
CA ALA A 308 -20.51 3.47 6.03
C ALA A 308 -21.71 2.54 6.31
N ARG A 309 -22.94 3.09 6.37
CA ARG A 309 -24.16 2.27 6.54
C ARG A 309 -24.38 1.29 5.38
N GLN A 310 -23.85 1.57 4.19
CA GLN A 310 -24.04 0.74 2.99
C GLN A 310 -22.83 -0.14 2.68
N HIS A 311 -21.61 0.36 2.92
CA HIS A 311 -20.39 -0.22 2.37
C HIS A 311 -19.34 -0.61 3.42
N ALA A 312 -19.56 -0.34 4.71
CA ALA A 312 -18.65 -0.81 5.74
C ALA A 312 -18.62 -2.35 5.76
N ALA A 313 -17.42 -2.94 5.82
CA ALA A 313 -17.23 -4.37 5.77
C ALA A 313 -16.08 -4.81 6.69
N PRO A 314 -16.13 -6.02 7.27
CA PRO A 314 -15.05 -6.52 8.13
C PRO A 314 -13.69 -6.53 7.42
N GLY A 315 -12.66 -6.06 8.14
CA GLY A 315 -11.28 -6.01 7.67
C GLY A 315 -10.93 -4.83 6.76
N VAL A 316 -11.91 -4.00 6.39
CA VAL A 316 -11.71 -2.76 5.63
C VAL A 316 -11.91 -1.57 6.57
N TRP A 317 -11.15 -0.51 6.38
CA TRP A 317 -11.26 0.73 7.16
C TRP A 317 -12.14 1.75 6.46
N HIS A 318 -13.23 2.20 7.08
CA HIS A 318 -14.05 3.30 6.58
C HIS A 318 -13.75 4.61 7.35
N PRO A 319 -13.53 5.78 6.68
CA PRO A 319 -13.27 7.06 7.36
C PRO A 319 -14.34 7.53 8.35
N ALA A 320 -15.52 6.93 8.30
CA ALA A 320 -16.60 7.23 9.25
C ALA A 320 -16.28 6.69 10.65
N GLU A 321 -15.46 5.64 10.75
CA GLU A 321 -14.96 5.12 12.01
C GLU A 321 -14.16 6.18 12.77
N ALA A 322 -13.38 7.01 12.04
CA ALA A 322 -12.59 8.09 12.64
C ALA A 322 -13.47 9.17 13.31
N LEU A 323 -14.73 9.35 12.88
CA LEU A 323 -15.64 10.35 13.46
C LEU A 323 -16.06 10.01 14.89
N LEU A 324 -15.83 8.78 15.35
CA LEU A 324 -16.10 8.34 16.72
C LEU A 324 -14.96 8.68 17.69
N TRP A 325 -13.79 9.03 17.16
CA TRP A 325 -12.58 9.29 17.93
C TRP A 325 -12.31 10.79 18.05
N PRO A 326 -11.39 11.21 18.94
CA PRO A 326 -10.91 12.59 18.96
C PRO A 326 -10.44 13.05 17.58
N TRP A 327 -10.61 14.35 17.29
CA TRP A 327 -10.34 14.93 15.97
C TRP A 327 -8.89 14.72 15.48
N ASP A 328 -7.95 14.70 16.42
CA ASP A 328 -6.51 14.50 16.20
C ASP A 328 -6.11 13.02 16.16
N ALA A 329 -7.05 12.08 16.30
CA ALA A 329 -6.78 10.66 16.18
C ALA A 329 -6.32 10.34 14.75
N ARG A 330 -5.31 9.47 14.63
CA ARG A 330 -4.75 9.04 13.35
C ARG A 330 -4.90 7.54 13.19
N ARG A 331 -5.30 7.12 12.00
CA ARG A 331 -5.11 5.72 11.62
C ARG A 331 -3.62 5.44 11.51
N VAL A 332 -3.15 4.47 12.28
CA VAL A 332 -1.75 4.03 12.22
C VAL A 332 -1.62 2.96 11.13
N HIS A 333 -0.76 3.20 10.15
CA HIS A 333 -0.46 2.21 9.12
C HIS A 333 0.14 0.95 9.74
N LYS A 334 -0.22 -0.22 9.21
CA LYS A 334 0.27 -1.51 9.73
C LYS A 334 1.80 -1.59 9.80
N GLY A 335 2.50 -1.03 8.83
CA GLY A 335 3.97 -0.97 8.80
C GLY A 335 4.61 -0.09 9.88
N LEU A 336 3.84 0.78 10.54
CA LEU A 336 4.29 1.58 11.68
C LEU A 336 3.94 0.93 13.03
N LEU A 337 3.08 -0.08 13.04
CA LEU A 337 2.80 -0.83 14.25
C LEU A 337 3.99 -1.75 14.56
N PRO A 338 4.33 -1.93 15.85
CA PRO A 338 5.32 -2.92 16.23
C PRO A 338 4.93 -4.29 15.69
N ALA A 339 5.89 -5.02 15.13
CA ALA A 339 5.64 -6.39 14.71
C ALA A 339 5.11 -7.20 15.90
N PRO A 340 4.16 -8.13 15.68
CA PRO A 340 3.60 -8.90 16.77
C PRO A 340 4.70 -9.68 17.50
N PRO A 341 4.57 -9.89 18.82
CA PRO A 341 5.49 -10.73 19.55
C PRO A 341 5.47 -12.16 18.98
N PRO A 342 6.56 -12.93 19.12
CA PRO A 342 6.60 -14.32 18.69
C PRO A 342 5.47 -15.13 19.36
N SER A 343 4.85 -16.03 18.59
CA SER A 343 3.79 -16.90 19.10
C SER A 343 4.30 -17.84 20.19
N ALA A 344 3.38 -18.40 20.99
CA ALA A 344 3.75 -19.36 22.03
C ALA A 344 4.50 -20.57 21.47
N GLU A 345 4.09 -21.06 20.29
CA GLU A 345 4.76 -22.13 19.55
C GLU A 345 6.17 -21.72 19.10
N ALA A 346 6.31 -20.53 18.51
CA ALA A 346 7.61 -19.99 18.11
C ALA A 346 8.56 -19.85 19.31
N LEU A 347 8.04 -19.42 20.47
CA LEU A 347 8.80 -19.35 21.71
C LEU A 347 9.23 -20.72 22.25
N GLN A 348 8.44 -21.78 22.05
CA GLN A 348 8.86 -23.14 22.40
C GLN A 348 10.00 -23.62 21.49
N VAL A 349 9.89 -23.40 20.19
CA VAL A 349 10.94 -23.70 19.22
C VAL A 349 12.22 -22.91 19.53
N TRP A 350 12.08 -21.63 19.84
CA TRP A 350 13.18 -20.77 20.28
C TRP A 350 13.90 -21.33 21.51
N ARG A 351 13.17 -21.72 22.56
CA ARG A 351 13.75 -22.33 23.77
C ARG A 351 14.50 -23.62 23.45
N LYS A 352 13.98 -24.44 22.54
CA LYS A 352 14.66 -25.66 22.08
C LYS A 352 16.00 -25.35 21.41
N HIS A 353 16.02 -24.43 20.45
CA HIS A 353 17.26 -24.03 19.77
C HIS A 353 18.27 -23.39 20.73
N CYS A 354 17.83 -22.51 21.63
CA CYS A 354 18.69 -21.98 22.68
C CYS A 354 19.23 -23.07 23.61
N GLY A 355 18.40 -24.06 23.97
CA GLY A 355 18.83 -25.22 24.74
C GLY A 355 19.90 -26.04 24.02
N ASP A 356 19.72 -26.30 22.72
CA ASP A 356 20.70 -27.00 21.89
C ASP A 356 22.02 -26.22 21.76
N LEU A 357 21.95 -24.88 21.66
CA LEU A 357 23.11 -23.99 21.64
C LEU A 357 23.91 -24.03 22.97
N LEU A 358 23.22 -24.20 24.10
CA LEU A 358 23.81 -24.19 25.44
C LEU A 358 24.27 -25.57 25.94
N ARG A 359 24.15 -26.64 25.14
CA ARG A 359 24.59 -27.99 25.57
C ARG A 359 26.10 -28.08 25.72
N GLU A 360 26.53 -28.73 26.80
CA GLU A 360 27.92 -29.09 27.07
C GLU A 360 28.04 -30.61 27.29
N PRO A 361 28.87 -31.34 26.51
CA PRO A 361 29.70 -30.86 25.40
C PRO A 361 28.85 -30.40 24.21
N SER A 362 29.44 -29.58 23.33
CA SER A 362 28.73 -29.00 22.18
C SER A 362 28.08 -30.08 21.32
N ALA A 363 26.78 -29.93 21.05
CA ALA A 363 26.01 -30.86 20.23
C ALA A 363 26.31 -30.74 18.72
N PHE A 364 27.07 -29.74 18.29
CA PHE A 364 27.30 -29.46 16.86
C PHE A 364 28.57 -30.15 16.36
N THR A 365 28.46 -30.85 15.24
CA THR A 365 29.61 -31.52 14.60
C THR A 365 30.54 -30.53 13.90
N ASN A 366 30.00 -29.46 13.33
CA ASN A 366 30.75 -28.42 12.60
C ASN A 366 30.13 -27.02 12.81
N ALA A 367 30.85 -25.97 12.39
CA ALA A 367 30.40 -24.58 12.51
C ALA A 367 29.15 -24.26 11.66
N MET A 368 28.91 -24.99 10.56
CA MET A 368 27.72 -24.81 9.72
C MET A 368 26.44 -25.18 10.49
N HIS A 369 26.45 -26.30 11.22
CA HIS A 369 25.31 -26.73 12.03
C HIS A 369 25.03 -25.76 13.19
N LEU A 370 26.09 -25.25 13.84
CA LEU A 370 25.96 -24.23 14.89
C LEU A 370 25.32 -22.96 14.34
N THR A 371 25.85 -22.42 13.22
CA THR A 371 25.31 -21.19 12.62
C THR A 371 23.91 -21.38 12.06
N THR A 372 23.56 -22.57 11.56
CA THR A 372 22.19 -22.91 11.14
C THR A 372 21.22 -22.86 12.34
N CYS A 373 21.58 -23.50 13.46
CA CYS A 373 20.77 -23.45 14.68
C CYS A 373 20.64 -22.02 15.23
N ALA A 374 21.72 -21.23 15.18
CA ALA A 374 21.72 -19.82 15.54
C ALA A 374 20.76 -18.99 14.68
N ARG A 375 20.77 -19.18 13.36
CA ARG A 375 19.83 -18.55 12.43
C ARG A 375 18.38 -18.92 12.77
N ASP A 376 18.12 -20.21 13.01
CA ASP A 376 16.76 -20.69 13.29
C ASP A 376 16.26 -20.19 14.65
N ALA A 377 17.15 -20.06 15.65
CA ALA A 377 16.84 -19.41 16.92
C ALA A 377 16.46 -17.93 16.75
N LEU A 378 17.15 -17.18 15.87
CA LEU A 378 16.81 -15.79 15.59
C LEU A 378 15.43 -15.66 14.94
N LEU A 379 15.10 -16.52 13.97
CA LEU A 379 13.78 -16.55 13.35
C LEU A 379 12.68 -16.89 14.37
N ALA A 380 12.90 -17.93 15.19
CA ALA A 380 11.96 -18.33 16.23
C ALA A 380 11.79 -17.24 17.32
N SER A 381 12.79 -16.39 17.55
CA SER A 381 12.70 -15.23 18.44
C SER A 381 11.86 -14.07 17.88
N GLY A 382 11.42 -14.17 16.62
CA GLY A 382 10.55 -13.21 15.95
C GLY A 382 11.23 -12.35 14.89
N MET A 383 12.53 -12.55 14.60
CA MET A 383 13.19 -11.89 13.47
C MET A 383 12.61 -12.40 12.15
N GLN A 384 12.42 -11.51 11.17
CA GLN A 384 12.00 -11.90 9.83
C GLN A 384 13.19 -12.02 8.88
N ARG A 385 14.15 -11.12 9.03
CA ARG A 385 15.37 -11.09 8.23
C ARG A 385 16.58 -11.12 9.16
N ALA A 386 17.55 -11.98 8.86
CA ALA A 386 18.76 -12.11 9.65
C ALA A 386 19.97 -12.43 8.76
N LEU A 387 21.12 -11.91 9.16
CA LEU A 387 22.41 -12.11 8.53
C LEU A 387 23.43 -12.42 9.63
N LEU A 388 24.09 -13.58 9.54
CA LEU A 388 25.20 -13.94 10.42
C LEU A 388 26.50 -13.79 9.62
N LEU A 389 27.35 -12.88 10.08
CA LEU A 389 28.61 -12.53 9.47
C LEU A 389 29.75 -13.02 10.36
N MET A 390 30.75 -13.69 9.79
CA MET A 390 31.98 -14.04 10.49
C MET A 390 33.11 -13.12 10.06
N ILE A 391 34.01 -12.81 11.00
CA ILE A 391 35.17 -11.97 10.71
C ILE A 391 36.23 -12.80 9.98
N ASP A 392 36.65 -12.33 8.81
CA ASP A 392 37.89 -12.77 8.17
C ASP A 392 38.99 -11.72 8.35
N ARG A 393 39.88 -11.98 9.31
CA ARG A 393 41.01 -11.10 9.63
C ARG A 393 42.07 -11.04 8.53
N LYS A 394 42.13 -12.00 7.61
CA LYS A 394 43.11 -12.00 6.52
C LYS A 394 42.75 -10.99 5.43
N SER A 395 41.45 -10.80 5.22
CA SER A 395 40.91 -9.91 4.18
C SER A 395 40.26 -8.64 4.74
N ASP A 396 40.36 -8.41 6.06
CA ASP A 396 39.71 -7.32 6.77
C ASP A 396 38.23 -7.13 6.40
N SER A 397 37.53 -8.26 6.28
CA SER A 397 36.15 -8.30 5.82
C SER A 397 35.26 -9.18 6.70
N LEU A 398 33.96 -8.92 6.64
CA LEU A 398 32.90 -9.73 7.21
C LEU A 398 32.31 -10.61 6.11
N ARG A 399 32.35 -11.92 6.29
CA ARG A 399 31.80 -12.92 5.37
C ARG A 399 30.45 -13.40 5.83
N VAL A 400 29.49 -13.49 4.91
CA VAL A 400 28.17 -14.05 5.20
C VAL A 400 28.27 -15.56 5.37
N HIS A 401 27.78 -16.06 6.51
CA HIS A 401 27.72 -17.49 6.80
C HIS A 401 26.29 -18.04 6.78
N GLN A 402 25.33 -17.25 7.23
CA GLN A 402 23.91 -17.60 7.18
C GLN A 402 23.06 -16.39 6.84
N ILE A 403 22.00 -16.65 6.08
CA ILE A 403 20.97 -15.69 5.71
C ILE A 403 19.59 -16.25 6.07
N ALA A 404 18.69 -15.37 6.44
CA ALA A 404 17.26 -15.65 6.51
C ALA A 404 16.47 -14.42 6.06
N GLY A 405 15.40 -14.62 5.29
CA GLY A 405 14.49 -13.54 4.86
C GLY A 405 15.11 -12.46 3.96
N VAL A 406 16.34 -12.64 3.49
CA VAL A 406 17.03 -11.75 2.53
C VAL A 406 17.28 -12.50 1.23
N ASP A 407 17.57 -11.76 0.16
CA ASP A 407 17.86 -12.34 -1.16
C ASP A 407 19.05 -13.30 -1.12
N LYS A 408 19.00 -14.40 -1.89
CA LYS A 408 20.04 -15.43 -1.89
C LYS A 408 21.40 -14.92 -2.35
N SER A 409 21.44 -13.89 -3.20
CA SER A 409 22.69 -13.24 -3.63
C SER A 409 23.48 -12.65 -2.46
N ALA A 410 22.82 -12.34 -1.34
CA ALA A 410 23.47 -11.84 -0.13
C ALA A 410 24.48 -12.83 0.46
N ALA A 411 24.34 -14.14 0.20
CA ALA A 411 25.27 -15.16 0.70
C ALA A 411 26.70 -14.99 0.17
N ALA A 412 26.89 -14.35 -0.99
CA ALA A 412 28.21 -14.12 -1.58
C ALA A 412 28.87 -12.81 -1.14
N LEU A 413 28.22 -12.02 -0.27
CA LEU A 413 28.71 -10.70 0.11
C LEU A 413 29.95 -10.78 1.03
N MET A 414 30.91 -9.93 0.71
CA MET A 414 32.10 -9.63 1.50
C MET A 414 32.03 -8.16 1.90
N ILE A 415 31.90 -7.88 3.19
CA ILE A 415 31.69 -6.50 3.67
C ILE A 415 32.98 -6.00 4.32
N PRO A 416 33.70 -5.04 3.73
CA PRO A 416 34.85 -4.44 4.38
C PRO A 416 34.42 -3.65 5.62
N TYR A 417 35.10 -3.85 6.74
CA TYR A 417 34.76 -3.16 8.00
C TYR A 417 35.69 -1.98 8.31
N LYS A 418 36.85 -1.88 7.65
CA LYS A 418 37.84 -0.82 7.92
C LYS A 418 37.33 0.58 7.58
N ASP A 419 36.43 0.72 6.62
CA ASP A 419 35.92 2.04 6.23
C ASP A 419 34.69 2.48 7.05
N SER A 420 34.20 1.61 7.96
CA SER A 420 33.03 1.89 8.80
C SER A 420 33.44 2.00 10.27
N THR A 421 33.41 3.22 10.81
CA THR A 421 33.68 3.48 12.23
C THR A 421 32.72 2.74 13.16
N VAL A 422 31.47 2.54 12.73
CA VAL A 422 30.45 1.78 13.46
C VAL A 422 30.84 0.30 13.54
N LEU A 423 31.21 -0.31 12.41
CA LEU A 423 31.65 -1.70 12.41
C LEU A 423 32.95 -1.89 13.20
N GLN A 424 33.93 -0.99 13.06
CA GLN A 424 35.15 -1.05 13.85
C GLN A 424 34.86 -1.07 15.36
N ARG A 425 33.96 -0.21 15.86
CA ARG A 425 33.56 -0.19 17.27
C ARG A 425 32.87 -1.49 17.70
N LEU A 426 31.93 -1.98 16.89
CA LEU A 426 31.24 -3.25 17.14
C LEU A 426 32.21 -4.44 17.17
N LEU A 427 33.25 -4.43 16.33
CA LEU A 427 34.25 -5.51 16.28
C LEU A 427 35.34 -5.37 17.34
N ALA A 428 35.56 -4.18 17.90
CA ALA A 428 36.49 -3.96 18.99
C ALA A 428 35.97 -4.51 20.33
N GLN A 429 34.67 -4.35 20.61
CA GLN A 429 34.04 -4.82 21.84
C GLN A 429 32.64 -5.38 21.56
N ALA A 430 32.35 -6.55 22.12
CA ALA A 430 31.03 -7.19 22.04
C ALA A 430 29.95 -6.27 22.60
N THR A 431 29.10 -5.76 21.72
CA THR A 431 28.08 -4.74 22.00
C THR A 431 26.89 -4.92 21.06
N GLN A 432 25.79 -4.23 21.37
CA GLN A 432 24.59 -4.22 20.55
C GLN A 432 24.20 -2.79 20.19
N LEU A 433 23.99 -2.54 18.91
CA LEU A 433 23.45 -1.31 18.36
C LEU A 433 22.01 -1.56 17.93
N ARG A 434 21.09 -0.73 18.43
CA ARG A 434 19.69 -0.68 17.99
C ARG A 434 19.48 0.60 17.19
N LEU A 435 19.21 0.43 15.89
CA LEU A 435 18.72 1.53 15.07
C LEU A 435 17.22 1.70 15.30
N THR A 436 16.82 2.95 15.47
CA THR A 436 15.45 3.43 15.58
C THR A 436 15.30 4.67 14.69
N PRO A 437 14.07 5.12 14.38
CA PRO A 437 13.88 6.32 13.56
C PRO A 437 14.67 7.54 14.07
N ALA A 438 14.85 7.66 15.39
CA ALA A 438 15.55 8.78 16.02
C ALA A 438 17.07 8.83 15.73
N ASN A 439 17.72 7.68 15.51
CA ASN A 439 19.18 7.61 15.33
C ASN A 439 19.60 7.03 13.97
N ASN A 440 18.64 6.55 13.17
CA ASN A 440 18.92 5.82 11.93
C ASN A 440 19.76 6.66 10.95
N ALA A 441 19.39 7.92 10.72
CA ALA A 441 20.09 8.79 9.76
C ALA A 441 21.59 8.91 10.08
N GLN A 442 21.93 9.07 11.37
CA GLN A 442 23.31 9.21 11.84
C GLN A 442 24.12 7.92 11.65
N PHE A 443 23.57 6.78 12.07
CA PHE A 443 24.31 5.51 12.02
C PHE A 443 24.30 4.86 10.63
N SER A 444 23.21 5.00 9.88
CA SER A 444 23.11 4.46 8.51
C SER A 444 24.13 5.08 7.57
N ALA A 445 24.48 6.37 7.75
CA ALA A 445 25.53 7.03 6.99
C ALA A 445 26.94 6.44 7.24
N LEU A 446 27.12 5.75 8.37
CA LEU A 446 28.38 5.14 8.76
C LEU A 446 28.42 3.63 8.53
N LEU A 447 27.31 3.03 8.06
CA LEU A 447 27.24 1.61 7.72
C LEU A 447 27.61 1.39 6.25
N PRO A 448 28.27 0.26 5.92
CA PRO A 448 28.58 -0.04 4.52
C PRO A 448 27.31 -0.15 3.66
N PRO A 449 27.34 0.37 2.42
CA PRO A 449 26.17 0.38 1.54
C PRO A 449 25.65 -1.02 1.23
N GLN A 450 26.52 -2.04 1.18
CA GLN A 450 26.14 -3.44 0.98
C GLN A 450 25.15 -3.91 2.06
N LEU A 451 25.37 -3.53 3.32
CA LEU A 451 24.50 -3.91 4.44
C LEU A 451 23.22 -3.08 4.43
N ARG A 452 23.33 -1.77 4.13
CA ARG A 452 22.17 -0.88 4.12
C ARG A 452 21.19 -1.20 2.99
N ASN A 453 21.69 -1.63 1.82
CA ASN A 453 20.84 -2.03 0.69
C ASN A 453 20.03 -3.29 1.00
N LEU A 454 20.54 -4.19 1.85
CA LEU A 454 19.78 -5.36 2.31
C LEU A 454 18.70 -5.01 3.33
N PHE A 455 19.00 -4.05 4.21
CA PHE A 455 18.13 -3.62 5.30
C PHE A 455 17.80 -2.14 5.14
N THR A 456 16.79 -1.83 4.31
CA THR A 456 16.36 -0.45 4.02
C THR A 456 15.49 0.18 5.11
N GLY A 457 15.04 -0.60 6.09
CA GLY A 457 14.14 -0.15 7.16
C GLY A 457 14.81 0.78 8.19
N GLU A 458 14.00 1.47 8.99
CA GLU A 458 14.51 2.39 10.02
C GLU A 458 14.93 1.67 11.31
N ASN A 459 14.38 0.47 11.52
CA ASN A 459 14.63 -0.33 12.71
C ASN A 459 15.53 -1.52 12.34
N LEU A 460 16.69 -1.61 12.99
CA LEU A 460 17.69 -2.65 12.75
C LEU A 460 18.40 -3.00 14.05
N LEU A 461 18.63 -4.29 14.31
CA LEU A 461 19.47 -4.75 15.41
C LEU A 461 20.79 -5.25 14.85
N ILE A 462 21.90 -4.73 15.38
CA ILE A 462 23.24 -5.17 15.05
C ILE A 462 23.93 -5.58 16.36
N ARG A 463 24.44 -6.79 16.44
CA ARG A 463 25.11 -7.30 17.64
C ARG A 463 26.40 -8.01 17.30
N SER A 464 27.48 -7.62 17.95
CA SER A 464 28.75 -8.36 17.90
C SER A 464 28.80 -9.41 19.00
N LEU A 465 29.29 -10.60 18.66
CA LEU A 465 29.43 -11.74 19.55
C LEU A 465 30.90 -12.13 19.69
N ALA A 466 31.34 -12.32 20.92
CA ALA A 466 32.69 -12.72 21.25
C ALA A 466 32.83 -14.21 21.55
N SER A 467 34.01 -14.75 21.29
CA SER A 467 34.44 -16.06 21.76
C SER A 467 35.79 -15.86 22.41
N ASN A 468 35.96 -16.30 23.66
CA ASN A 468 37.22 -16.13 24.42
C ASN A 468 37.74 -14.67 24.42
N GLY A 469 36.85 -13.72 24.67
CA GLY A 469 37.19 -12.28 24.76
C GLY A 469 37.48 -11.59 23.42
N ARG A 470 37.34 -12.28 22.28
CA ARG A 470 37.52 -11.69 20.94
C ARG A 470 36.22 -11.76 20.14
N VAL A 471 35.81 -10.66 19.53
CA VAL A 471 34.67 -10.68 18.59
C VAL A 471 35.02 -11.58 17.41
N VAL A 472 34.09 -12.47 17.04
CA VAL A 472 34.24 -13.42 15.92
C VAL A 472 33.06 -13.38 14.95
N MET A 473 31.89 -12.92 15.42
CA MET A 473 30.65 -12.90 14.65
C MET A 473 29.93 -11.56 14.83
N LEU A 474 29.25 -11.11 13.77
CA LEU A 474 28.31 -10.00 13.78
C LEU A 474 26.94 -10.50 13.29
N ILE A 475 25.90 -10.23 14.06
CA ILE A 475 24.51 -10.53 13.70
C ILE A 475 23.83 -9.23 13.30
N VAL A 476 23.13 -9.23 12.17
CA VAL A 476 22.29 -8.13 11.71
C VAL A 476 20.89 -8.68 11.49
N ALA A 477 19.87 -8.11 12.11
CA ALA A 477 18.51 -8.63 11.98
C ALA A 477 17.43 -7.55 12.14
N ASP A 478 16.29 -7.76 11.48
CA ASP A 478 15.11 -6.93 11.64
C ASP A 478 13.78 -7.70 11.54
N GLN A 479 12.67 -6.97 11.72
CA GLN A 479 11.31 -7.46 11.51
C GLN A 479 10.68 -6.81 10.27
N GLY A 480 11.40 -6.82 9.14
CA GLY A 480 10.93 -6.19 7.90
C GLY A 480 11.07 -4.66 7.90
N GLY A 481 11.94 -4.12 8.75
CA GLY A 481 12.21 -2.68 8.87
C GLY A 481 11.26 -1.88 9.76
N GLY A 482 10.15 -2.50 10.19
CA GLY A 482 9.19 -1.94 11.14
C GLY A 482 9.67 -1.97 12.59
N PRO A 483 8.96 -1.28 13.50
CA PRO A 483 9.35 -1.22 14.90
C PRO A 483 9.31 -2.60 15.57
N PHE A 484 10.26 -2.83 16.48
CA PHE A 484 10.35 -4.07 17.23
C PHE A 484 9.38 -4.10 18.40
N SER A 485 8.84 -5.28 18.70
CA SER A 485 8.23 -5.52 20.02
C SER A 485 9.33 -5.64 21.09
N GLU A 486 9.05 -5.20 22.32
CA GLU A 486 10.02 -5.30 23.43
C GLU A 486 10.37 -6.76 23.75
N VAL A 487 9.40 -7.68 23.65
CA VAL A 487 9.63 -9.13 23.80
C VAL A 487 10.65 -9.63 22.79
N THR A 488 10.53 -9.21 21.54
CA THR A 488 11.44 -9.59 20.46
C THR A 488 12.86 -9.07 20.70
N VAL A 489 13.01 -7.83 21.15
CA VAL A 489 14.35 -7.25 21.45
C VAL A 489 15.03 -8.01 22.58
N GLN A 490 14.29 -8.36 23.63
CA GLN A 490 14.81 -9.17 24.74
C GLN A 490 15.19 -10.59 24.29
N ALA A 491 14.34 -11.22 23.48
CA ALA A 491 14.60 -12.54 22.93
C ALA A 491 15.85 -12.53 22.04
N PHE A 492 16.01 -11.53 21.17
CA PHE A 492 17.22 -11.35 20.35
C PHE A 492 18.49 -11.25 21.22
N GLY A 493 18.45 -10.45 22.29
CA GLY A 493 19.57 -10.33 23.23
C GLY A 493 19.94 -11.67 23.88
N LYS A 494 18.94 -12.42 24.35
CA LYS A 494 19.13 -13.77 24.94
C LYS A 494 19.64 -14.78 23.91
N THR A 495 19.13 -14.74 22.68
CA THR A 495 19.63 -15.57 21.57
C THR A 495 21.11 -15.29 21.32
N GLY A 496 21.50 -14.01 21.26
CA GLY A 496 22.90 -13.60 21.14
C GLY A 496 23.79 -14.20 22.24
N GLN A 497 23.35 -14.15 23.50
CA GLN A 497 24.09 -14.76 24.62
C GLN A 497 24.23 -16.29 24.48
N CYS A 498 23.18 -16.97 23.99
CA CYS A 498 23.24 -18.42 23.75
C CYS A 498 24.25 -18.77 22.65
N ILE A 499 24.26 -17.99 21.57
CA ILE A 499 25.22 -18.16 20.46
C ILE A 499 26.65 -17.89 20.95
N GLU A 500 26.86 -16.84 21.75
CA GLU A 500 28.17 -16.47 22.30
C GLU A 500 28.78 -17.61 23.14
N LYS A 501 27.97 -18.21 24.02
CA LYS A 501 28.35 -19.40 24.80
C LYS A 501 28.62 -20.60 23.88
N ALA A 502 27.74 -20.87 22.92
CA ALA A 502 27.90 -21.98 21.98
C ALA A 502 29.21 -21.88 21.18
N LEU A 503 29.57 -20.68 20.71
CA LEU A 503 30.82 -20.42 19.99
C LEU A 503 32.04 -20.71 20.87
N THR A 504 31.99 -20.26 22.13
CA THR A 504 33.04 -20.51 23.12
C THR A 504 33.21 -22.01 23.38
N THR A 505 32.14 -22.71 23.76
CA THR A 505 32.15 -24.17 24.00
C THR A 505 32.61 -24.95 22.76
N PHE A 506 32.16 -24.57 21.57
CA PHE A 506 32.56 -25.22 20.32
C PHE A 506 34.06 -25.02 20.02
N SER A 507 34.60 -23.83 20.29
CA SER A 507 36.04 -23.55 20.09
C SER A 507 36.93 -24.38 21.00
N HIS A 508 36.47 -24.68 22.23
CA HIS A 508 37.19 -25.52 23.20
C HIS A 508 37.17 -27.01 22.86
N ARG A 509 36.36 -27.48 21.91
CA ARG A 509 36.40 -28.90 21.48
C ARG A 509 37.64 -29.23 20.63
N ASN A 510 38.21 -28.22 19.98
CA ASN A 510 39.33 -28.37 19.06
C ASN A 510 40.66 -27.83 19.64
N ALA A 511 40.65 -27.40 20.90
CA ALA A 511 41.85 -27.05 21.69
C ALA A 511 42.17 -28.22 22.60
#